data_AF-A0A974S7S6-F1
#
_entry.id   AF-A0A974S7S6-F1
#
_cell.length_a   1.000
_cell.length_b   1.000
_cell.length_c   1.000
_cell.angle_alpha   90.00
_cell.angle_beta   90.00
_cell.angle_gamma   90.00
#
_symmetry.space_group_name_H-M   'P 1'
#
loop_
_entity.id
_entity.type
_entity.pdbx_description
1 polymer ?
#
loop_
_entity_poly.entity_id
_entity_poly.type
_entity_poly.pdbx_seq_one_letter_code
_entity_poly.pdbx_strand_id
1 'polypeptide(L)'
;MAELPGQDLHEAEIDQLFPMVDLLVGIQAKWIGREAELFALGLPDWRGPALSAAIAEVFERTAPELSTKNRGALTAFIADLPRRFAELAACGLPDTLVHGDFHPGNLRGDGERLALMDWGDSGVGHPLLDSSAFLDRVPPRPSTPSAPSGWPIGARRSPARTRPGR
;
A
#
# COMPACT_ATOMS: atom_id res chain seq x y z
N MET A 1 -9.71 2.80 27.40
CA MET A 1 -9.56 2.56 25.95
C MET A 1 -10.66 1.58 25.57
N ALA A 2 -11.67 2.02 24.84
CA ALA A 2 -12.83 1.19 24.51
C ALA A 2 -12.40 0.06 23.56
N GLU A 3 -12.90 -1.15 23.80
CA GLU A 3 -12.66 -2.31 22.96
C GLU A 3 -13.28 -2.06 21.58
N LEU A 4 -12.45 -2.09 20.52
CA LEU A 4 -12.93 -1.94 19.15
C LEU A 4 -13.51 -3.29 18.68
N PRO A 5 -14.81 -3.37 18.33
CA PRO A 5 -15.43 -4.61 17.90
C PRO A 5 -14.91 -5.05 16.52
N GLY A 6 -14.65 -6.35 16.35
CA GLY A 6 -14.22 -6.96 15.09
C GLY A 6 -13.31 -8.18 15.29
N GLN A 7 -13.11 -8.98 14.24
CA GLN A 7 -12.09 -10.05 14.21
C GLN A 7 -10.81 -9.52 13.55
N ASP A 8 -9.65 -10.01 13.97
CA ASP A 8 -8.37 -9.69 13.31
C ASP A 8 -8.34 -10.36 11.92
N LEU A 9 -8.00 -9.59 10.88
CA LEU A 9 -8.12 -10.02 9.48
C LEU A 9 -6.79 -10.55 8.90
N HIS A 10 -5.94 -11.18 9.73
CA HIS A 10 -4.63 -11.72 9.30
C HIS A 10 -4.71 -12.68 8.10
N GLU A 11 -5.85 -13.35 7.92
CA GLU A 11 -6.11 -14.31 6.84
C GLU A 11 -7.17 -13.77 5.84
N ALA A 12 -7.16 -12.47 5.56
CA ALA A 12 -8.13 -11.87 4.66
C ALA A 12 -8.11 -12.49 3.25
N GLU A 13 -9.26 -12.98 2.80
CA GLU A 13 -9.47 -13.43 1.42
C GLU A 13 -9.35 -12.24 0.44
N ILE A 14 -9.04 -12.50 -0.83
CA ILE A 14 -8.80 -11.44 -1.84
C ILE A 14 -9.94 -10.40 -1.89
N ASP A 15 -11.19 -10.83 -1.71
CA ASP A 15 -12.36 -9.95 -1.73
C ASP A 15 -12.42 -9.01 -0.50
N GLN A 16 -11.78 -9.38 0.61
CA GLN A 16 -11.68 -8.58 1.82
C GLN A 16 -10.54 -7.54 1.73
N LEU A 17 -9.61 -7.68 0.80
CA LEU A 17 -8.48 -6.74 0.62
C LEU A 17 -8.91 -5.42 -0.02
N PHE A 18 -9.89 -5.44 -0.94
CA PHE A 18 -10.37 -4.23 -1.63
C PHE A 18 -10.97 -3.20 -0.66
N PRO A 19 -11.89 -3.56 0.26
CA PRO A 19 -12.39 -2.61 1.25
C PRO A 19 -11.30 -2.00 2.15
N MET A 20 -10.20 -2.72 2.42
CA MET A 20 -9.08 -2.18 3.20
C MET A 20 -8.35 -1.09 2.42
N VAL A 21 -8.05 -1.37 1.14
CA VAL A 21 -7.40 -0.40 0.26
C VAL A 21 -8.31 0.82 0.07
N ASP A 22 -9.62 0.61 -0.11
CA ASP A 22 -10.59 1.71 -0.22
C ASP A 22 -10.62 2.56 1.05
N LEU A 23 -10.52 1.96 2.24
CA LEU A 23 -10.40 2.68 3.50
C LEU A 23 -9.12 3.53 3.53
N LEU A 24 -7.96 2.96 3.23
CA LEU A 24 -6.69 3.68 3.23
C LEU A 24 -6.70 4.84 2.23
N VAL A 25 -7.09 4.57 0.98
CA VAL A 25 -7.20 5.58 -0.09
C VAL A 25 -8.17 6.68 0.32
N GLY A 26 -9.29 6.34 0.96
CA GLY A 26 -10.25 7.30 1.49
C GLY A 26 -9.69 8.18 2.61
N ILE A 27 -8.82 7.66 3.46
CA ILE A 27 -8.11 8.44 4.49
C ILE A 27 -7.06 9.34 3.82
N GLN A 28 -6.23 8.78 2.95
CA GLN A 28 -5.22 9.51 2.18
C GLN A 28 -5.85 10.67 1.40
N ALA A 29 -6.97 10.47 0.71
CA ALA A 29 -7.64 11.51 -0.05
C ALA A 29 -8.12 12.69 0.84
N LYS A 30 -8.52 12.43 2.09
CA LYS A 30 -8.98 13.48 3.04
C LYS A 30 -7.85 14.33 3.60
N TRP A 31 -6.60 13.89 3.46
CA TRP A 31 -5.41 14.57 4.01
C TRP A 31 -4.54 15.25 2.94
N ILE A 32 -4.86 15.10 1.66
CA ILE A 32 -4.22 15.85 0.58
C ILE A 32 -4.41 17.36 0.82
N GLY A 33 -3.32 18.13 0.75
CA GLY A 33 -3.34 19.58 0.96
C GLY A 33 -3.45 20.01 2.43
N ARG A 34 -3.31 19.07 3.37
CA ARG A 34 -3.36 19.31 4.82
C ARG A 34 -2.05 18.91 5.51
N GLU A 35 -0.95 18.91 4.76
CA GLU A 35 0.38 18.50 5.21
C GLU A 35 0.85 19.38 6.38
N ALA A 36 0.55 20.68 6.34
CA ALA A 36 0.88 21.60 7.42
C ALA A 36 0.22 21.21 8.77
N GLU A 37 -1.01 20.69 8.73
CA GLU A 37 -1.69 20.19 9.93
C GLU A 37 -1.04 18.90 10.45
N LEU A 38 -0.66 17.99 9.55
CA LEU A 38 0.05 16.76 9.90
C LEU A 38 1.42 17.05 10.52
N PHE A 39 2.18 18.00 9.97
CA PHE A 39 3.45 18.44 10.56
C PHE A 39 3.25 19.13 11.91
N ALA A 40 2.17 19.89 12.09
CA ALA A 40 1.84 20.50 13.39
C ALA A 40 1.50 19.45 14.46
N LEU A 41 1.03 18.26 14.07
CA LEU A 41 0.85 17.10 14.94
C LEU A 41 2.16 16.35 15.23
N GLY A 42 3.27 16.75 14.62
CA GLY A 42 4.59 16.16 14.82
C GLY A 42 4.90 14.95 13.93
N LEU A 43 4.12 14.72 12.87
CA LEU A 43 4.41 13.61 11.96
C LEU A 43 5.74 13.85 11.23
N PRO A 44 6.56 12.81 11.03
CA PRO A 44 7.79 12.89 10.27
C PRO A 44 7.54 13.21 8.79
N ASP A 45 8.52 13.87 8.19
CA ASP A 45 8.54 14.15 6.74
C ASP A 45 9.18 12.98 5.99
N TRP A 46 8.35 12.27 5.24
CA TRP A 46 8.73 11.13 4.40
C TRP A 46 8.76 11.46 2.92
N ARG A 47 8.65 12.75 2.56
CA ARG A 47 8.81 13.20 1.18
C ARG A 47 10.24 12.91 0.72
N GLY A 48 10.40 12.69 -0.58
CA GLY A 48 11.64 12.18 -1.18
C GLY A 48 12.93 12.85 -0.69
N PRO A 49 13.04 14.19 -0.65
CA PRO A 49 14.24 14.86 -0.14
C PRO A 49 14.53 14.57 1.35
N ALA A 50 13.53 14.67 2.21
CA ALA A 50 13.68 14.48 3.66
C ALA A 50 14.01 13.01 3.99
N LEU A 51 13.28 12.08 3.37
CA LEU A 51 13.51 10.66 3.56
C LEU A 51 14.88 10.21 3.03
N SER A 52 15.31 10.75 1.88
CA SER A 52 16.66 10.47 1.35
C SER A 52 17.76 10.93 2.29
N ALA A 53 17.60 12.11 2.91
CA ALA A 53 18.55 12.63 3.89
C ALA A 53 18.59 11.75 5.15
N ALA A 54 17.42 11.34 5.66
CA ALA A 54 17.34 10.44 6.82
C ALA A 54 17.99 9.08 6.56
N ILE A 55 17.76 8.47 5.38
CA ILE A 55 18.40 7.22 4.98
C ILE A 55 19.93 7.39 4.91
N ALA A 56 20.41 8.49 4.32
CA ALA A 56 21.84 8.78 4.24
C ALA A 56 22.47 8.93 5.63
N GLU A 57 21.80 9.60 6.58
CA GLU A 57 22.29 9.75 7.95
C GLU A 57 22.42 8.39 8.66
N VAL A 58 21.40 7.53 8.55
CA VAL A 58 21.44 6.17 9.11
C VAL A 58 22.57 5.37 8.48
N PHE A 59 22.76 5.49 7.17
CA PHE A 59 23.86 4.82 6.47
C PHE A 59 25.22 5.30 6.97
N GLU A 60 25.47 6.60 7.08
CA GLU A 60 26.75 7.12 7.59
C GLU A 60 27.07 6.60 9.00
N ARG A 61 26.05 6.52 9.87
CA ARG A 61 26.21 6.01 11.24
C ARG A 61 26.51 4.51 11.28
N THR A 62 25.93 3.73 10.38
CA THR A 62 25.99 2.25 10.41
C THR A 62 27.02 1.67 9.43
N ALA A 63 27.49 2.46 8.46
CA ALA A 63 28.42 2.03 7.42
C ALA A 63 29.67 1.32 7.95
N PRO A 64 30.32 1.76 9.07
CA PRO A 64 31.48 1.07 9.63
C PRO A 64 31.24 -0.40 9.99
N GLU A 65 30.01 -0.76 10.37
CA GLU A 65 29.62 -2.10 10.80
C GLU A 65 29.24 -3.01 9.62
N LEU A 66 29.06 -2.43 8.43
CA LEU A 66 28.64 -3.16 7.23
C LEU A 66 29.83 -3.80 6.50
N SER A 67 29.58 -4.99 5.95
CA SER A 67 30.49 -5.61 4.97
C SER A 67 30.71 -4.68 3.77
N THR A 68 31.87 -4.79 3.12
CA THR A 68 32.20 -4.02 1.91
C THR A 68 31.14 -4.17 0.83
N LYS A 69 30.57 -5.37 0.67
CA LYS A 69 29.49 -5.65 -0.28
C LYS A 69 28.23 -4.84 0.04
N ASN A 70 27.75 -4.90 1.29
CA ASN A 70 26.54 -4.18 1.69
C ASN A 70 26.74 -2.67 1.63
N ARG A 71 27.93 -2.18 2.01
CA ARG A 71 28.29 -0.77 1.91
C ARG A 71 28.25 -0.28 0.46
N GLY A 72 28.82 -1.03 -0.47
CA GLY A 72 28.79 -0.70 -1.90
C GLY A 72 27.37 -0.69 -2.47
N ALA A 73 26.55 -1.70 -2.12
CA ALA A 73 25.16 -1.76 -2.56
C ALA A 73 24.30 -0.60 -2.02
N LEU A 74 24.42 -0.27 -0.73
CA LEU A 74 23.69 0.85 -0.12
C LEU A 74 24.16 2.21 -0.65
N THR A 75 25.46 2.38 -0.90
CA THR A 75 25.98 3.62 -1.53
C THR A 75 25.32 3.84 -2.89
N ALA A 76 25.27 2.81 -3.73
CA ALA A 76 24.65 2.90 -5.05
C ALA A 76 23.14 3.14 -4.94
N PHE A 77 22.47 2.49 -3.98
CA PHE A 77 21.04 2.69 -3.73
C PHE A 77 20.72 4.13 -3.29
N ILE A 78 21.46 4.67 -2.32
CA ILE A 78 21.28 6.04 -1.81
C ILE A 78 21.50 7.07 -2.91
N ALA A 79 22.54 6.89 -3.73
CA ALA A 79 22.79 7.77 -4.87
C ALA A 79 21.65 7.76 -5.91
N ASP A 80 20.89 6.67 -5.99
CA ASP A 80 19.77 6.49 -6.93
C ASP A 80 18.41 6.92 -6.37
N LEU A 81 18.31 7.20 -5.06
CA LEU A 81 17.05 7.63 -4.41
C LEU A 81 16.40 8.86 -5.07
N PRO A 82 17.14 9.93 -5.45
CA PRO A 82 16.52 11.09 -6.09
C PRO A 82 15.81 10.74 -7.40
N ARG A 83 16.39 9.84 -8.21
CA ARG A 83 15.76 9.37 -9.45
C ARG A 83 14.49 8.58 -9.16
N ARG A 84 14.52 7.67 -8.17
CA ARG A 84 13.35 6.87 -7.76
C ARG A 84 12.21 7.73 -7.23
N PHE A 85 12.52 8.73 -6.40
CA PHE A 85 11.50 9.67 -5.91
C PHE A 85 10.96 10.56 -7.01
N ALA A 86 11.77 10.94 -8.01
CA ALA A 86 11.27 11.65 -9.19
C ALA A 86 10.31 10.78 -10.02
N GLU A 87 10.58 9.49 -10.16
CA GLU A 87 9.67 8.53 -10.82
C GLU A 87 8.36 8.37 -10.05
N LEU A 88 8.40 8.31 -8.73
CA LEU A 88 7.21 8.31 -7.89
C LEU A 88 6.41 9.61 -8.05
N ALA A 89 7.08 10.77 -7.99
CA ALA A 89 6.42 12.06 -8.19
C ALA A 89 5.79 12.20 -9.59
N ALA A 90 6.37 11.57 -10.61
CA ALA A 90 5.83 11.56 -11.97
C ALA A 90 4.50 10.77 -12.11
N CYS A 91 4.12 9.96 -11.11
CA CYS A 91 2.79 9.36 -11.04
C CYS A 91 1.67 10.39 -10.84
N GLY A 92 2.00 11.63 -10.44
CA GLY A 92 1.06 12.73 -10.32
C GLY A 92 0.14 12.65 -9.10
N LEU A 93 0.45 11.78 -8.13
CA LEU A 93 -0.26 11.72 -6.86
C LEU A 93 0.39 12.69 -5.87
N PRO A 94 -0.40 13.57 -5.22
CA PRO A 94 0.12 14.46 -4.20
C PRO A 94 0.53 13.68 -2.94
N ASP A 95 1.47 14.24 -2.18
CA ASP A 95 1.81 13.74 -0.85
C ASP A 95 0.59 13.84 0.08
N THR A 96 0.53 12.94 1.06
CA THR A 96 -0.58 12.83 2.01
C THR A 96 -0.13 12.12 3.29
N LEU A 97 -1.07 11.85 4.19
CA LEU A 97 -0.88 10.98 5.34
C LEU A 97 -0.58 9.54 4.89
N VAL A 98 0.57 9.02 5.31
CA VAL A 98 1.00 7.64 5.13
C VAL A 98 0.82 6.91 6.46
N HIS A 99 0.32 5.67 6.43
CA HIS A 99 0.13 4.87 7.64
C HIS A 99 1.46 4.33 8.19
N GLY A 100 2.35 3.86 7.31
CA GLY A 100 3.69 3.37 7.66
C GLY A 100 3.76 1.85 7.81
N ASP A 101 2.72 1.24 8.39
CA ASP A 101 2.61 -0.23 8.49
C ASP A 101 1.21 -0.73 8.10
N PHE A 102 0.76 -0.40 6.88
CA PHE A 102 -0.58 -0.80 6.43
C PHE A 102 -0.63 -2.27 6.03
N HIS A 103 -1.31 -3.10 6.82
CA HIS A 103 -1.58 -4.51 6.50
C HIS A 103 -2.81 -5.03 7.25
N PRO A 104 -3.41 -6.18 6.84
CA PRO A 104 -4.66 -6.68 7.40
C PRO A 104 -4.70 -6.86 8.93
N GLY A 105 -3.55 -7.07 9.57
CA GLY A 105 -3.43 -7.20 11.03
C GLY A 105 -3.68 -5.89 11.79
N ASN A 106 -3.54 -4.74 11.15
CA ASN A 106 -3.83 -3.43 11.73
C ASN A 106 -5.27 -2.97 11.46
N LEU A 107 -6.11 -3.82 10.85
CA LEU A 107 -7.52 -3.56 10.63
C LEU A 107 -8.40 -4.41 11.54
N ARG A 108 -9.44 -3.79 12.07
CA ARG A 108 -10.53 -4.46 12.78
C ARG A 108 -11.87 -4.11 12.16
N GLY A 109 -12.76 -5.10 12.08
CA GLY A 109 -14.11 -4.89 11.58
C GLY A 109 -14.85 -6.18 11.23
N ASP A 110 -16.00 -6.00 10.58
CA ASP A 110 -16.91 -7.05 10.11
C ASP A 110 -17.14 -7.01 8.58
N GLY A 111 -16.25 -6.32 7.85
CA GLY A 111 -16.35 -6.13 6.40
C GLY A 111 -17.26 -4.98 5.97
N GLU A 112 -18.22 -4.55 6.80
CA GLU A 112 -19.03 -3.35 6.55
C GLU A 112 -18.46 -2.11 7.25
N ARG A 113 -17.83 -2.32 8.42
CA ARG A 113 -17.17 -1.25 9.18
C ARG A 113 -15.74 -1.65 9.49
N LEU A 114 -14.79 -0.93 8.91
CA LEU A 114 -13.36 -1.12 9.13
C LEU A 114 -12.78 0.05 9.92
N ALA A 115 -11.95 -0.27 10.92
CA ALA A 115 -11.12 0.67 11.64
C ALA A 115 -9.65 0.32 11.40
N LEU A 116 -8.88 1.29 10.92
CA LEU A 116 -7.43 1.20 10.80
C LEU A 116 -6.78 1.75 12.08
N MET A 117 -5.95 0.93 12.71
CA MET A 117 -5.29 1.19 13.99
C MET A 117 -3.78 1.25 13.80
N ASP A 118 -3.06 1.56 14.89
CA ASP A 118 -1.60 1.57 14.94
C ASP A 118 -0.91 2.61 14.04
N TRP A 119 -1.25 3.88 14.29
CA TRP A 119 -0.69 5.04 13.60
C TRP A 119 0.70 5.45 14.12
N GLY A 120 1.37 4.61 14.91
CA GLY A 120 2.64 4.92 15.56
C GLY A 120 3.77 5.22 14.56
N ASP A 121 3.72 4.56 13.40
CA ASP A 121 4.65 4.74 12.31
C ASP A 121 4.14 5.72 11.24
N SER A 122 3.10 6.51 11.49
CA SER A 122 2.56 7.40 10.46
C SER A 122 3.51 8.55 10.09
N GLY A 123 3.40 9.02 8.84
CA GLY A 123 4.23 10.11 8.30
C GLY A 123 3.56 10.85 7.15
N VAL A 124 4.23 11.88 6.62
CA VAL A 124 3.74 12.65 5.45
C VAL A 124 4.59 12.34 4.23
N GLY A 125 3.99 11.80 3.17
CA GLY A 125 4.72 11.45 1.95
C GLY A 125 3.84 10.87 0.85
N HIS A 126 4.48 10.22 -0.12
CA HIS A 126 3.78 9.68 -1.30
C HIS A 126 2.84 8.53 -0.89
N PRO A 127 1.57 8.49 -1.36
CA PRO A 127 0.57 7.50 -0.89
C PRO A 127 0.96 6.04 -1.15
N LEU A 128 1.78 5.79 -2.18
CA LEU A 128 2.27 4.43 -2.48
C LEU A 128 3.33 3.91 -1.51
N LEU A 129 3.81 4.70 -0.55
CA LEU A 129 4.71 4.19 0.50
C LEU A 129 4.04 3.09 1.35
N ASP A 130 2.72 3.13 1.52
CA ASP A 130 1.96 2.08 2.22
C ASP A 130 1.80 0.78 1.40
N SER A 131 2.14 0.80 0.10
CA SER A 131 1.87 -0.34 -0.79
C SER A 131 2.77 -1.54 -0.52
N SER A 132 4.04 -1.34 -0.11
CA SER A 132 4.95 -2.48 0.07
C SER A 132 4.54 -3.34 1.27
N ALA A 133 4.24 -2.70 2.41
CA ALA A 133 3.82 -3.38 3.64
C ALA A 133 2.53 -4.19 3.46
N PHE A 134 1.64 -3.70 2.59
CA PHE A 134 0.41 -4.39 2.23
C PHE A 134 0.68 -5.59 1.33
N LEU A 135 1.41 -5.37 0.22
CA LEU A 135 1.66 -6.40 -0.79
C LEU A 135 2.54 -7.55 -0.27
N ASP A 136 3.48 -7.29 0.63
CA ASP A 136 4.35 -8.33 1.21
C ASP A 136 3.57 -9.35 2.07
N ARG A 137 2.36 -8.98 2.53
CA ARG A 137 1.52 -9.79 3.41
C ARG A 137 0.26 -10.32 2.73
N VAL A 138 0.07 -10.03 1.44
CA VAL A 138 -0.97 -10.64 0.61
C VAL A 138 -0.40 -11.94 0.01
N PRO A 139 -1.03 -13.10 0.23
CA PRO A 139 -0.58 -14.34 -0.38
C PRO A 139 -0.55 -14.19 -1.91
N PRO A 140 0.48 -14.71 -2.61
CA PRO A 140 0.46 -14.70 -4.06
C PRO A 140 -0.80 -15.39 -4.55
N ARG A 141 -1.46 -14.80 -5.57
CA ARG A 141 -2.66 -15.37 -6.17
C ARG A 141 -2.40 -16.85 -6.44
N PRO A 142 -3.23 -17.80 -5.96
CA PRO A 142 -3.04 -19.20 -6.29
C PRO A 142 -3.01 -19.29 -7.82
N SER A 143 -1.93 -19.85 -8.36
CA SER A 143 -1.81 -20.07 -9.79
C SER A 143 -3.05 -20.85 -10.21
N THR A 144 -3.91 -20.25 -11.05
CA THR A 144 -4.94 -21.02 -11.73
C THR A 144 -4.22 -22.21 -12.34
N PRO A 145 -4.63 -23.47 -12.07
CA PRO A 145 -4.13 -24.59 -12.83
C PRO A 145 -4.34 -24.21 -14.28
N SER A 146 -3.27 -24.16 -15.07
CA SER A 146 -3.36 -23.89 -16.49
C SER A 146 -4.47 -24.79 -17.02
N ALA A 147 -5.58 -24.20 -17.48
CA ALA A 147 -6.61 -24.99 -18.14
C ALA A 147 -5.88 -25.79 -19.23
N PRO A 148 -6.03 -27.13 -19.27
CA PRO A 148 -5.37 -27.92 -20.31
C PRO A 148 -5.70 -27.28 -21.65
N SER A 149 -4.67 -26.96 -22.43
CA SER A 149 -4.77 -26.28 -23.72
C SER A 149 -5.70 -27.09 -24.63
N GLY A 150 -6.97 -26.70 -24.68
CA GLY A 150 -7.97 -27.47 -25.43
C GLY A 150 -9.39 -27.29 -24.91
N TRP A 151 -9.92 -26.07 -24.94
CA TRP A 151 -11.37 -25.91 -25.08
C TRP A 151 -11.66 -25.18 -26.40
N PRO A 152 -12.38 -25.79 -27.35
CA PRO A 152 -12.68 -25.16 -28.61
C PRO A 152 -13.73 -24.05 -28.40
N ILE A 153 -13.43 -22.89 -28.95
CA ILE A 153 -14.32 -21.73 -29.03
C ILE A 153 -15.43 -22.09 -30.02
N GLY A 154 -16.53 -22.64 -29.52
CA GLY A 154 -17.73 -22.96 -30.27
C GLY A 154 -18.88 -22.06 -29.85
N ALA A 155 -19.00 -20.90 -30.49
CA ALA A 155 -20.12 -19.99 -30.30
C ALA A 155 -21.46 -20.68 -30.59
N ARG A 156 -22.45 -20.52 -29.69
CA ARG A 156 -23.86 -20.60 -30.06
C ARG A 156 -24.58 -19.37 -29.51
N ARG A 157 -25.04 -18.53 -30.43
CA ARG A 157 -26.04 -17.48 -30.18
C ARG A 157 -27.35 -18.18 -29.81
N SER A 158 -27.91 -17.87 -28.64
CA SER A 158 -29.31 -18.17 -28.33
C SER A 158 -30.21 -17.12 -29.01
N PRO A 159 -31.29 -17.52 -29.71
CA PRO A 159 -32.25 -16.56 -30.26
C PRO A 159 -33.15 -15.99 -29.16
N ALA A 160 -33.56 -14.74 -29.35
CA ALA A 160 -34.45 -13.99 -28.47
C ALA A 160 -35.79 -14.69 -28.28
N ARG A 161 -36.21 -14.84 -27.02
CA ARG A 161 -37.56 -15.29 -26.65
C ARG A 161 -38.55 -14.15 -26.88
N THR A 162 -39.46 -14.31 -27.83
CA THR A 162 -40.66 -13.49 -27.96
C THR A 162 -41.66 -13.82 -26.83
N ARG A 163 -42.23 -12.77 -26.22
CA ARG A 163 -43.37 -12.87 -25.28
C ARG A 163 -44.69 -12.89 -26.07
N PRO A 164 -45.69 -13.72 -25.72
CA PRO A 164 -47.06 -13.48 -26.12
C PRO A 164 -47.75 -12.54 -25.12
N GLY A 165 -48.53 -11.59 -25.65
CA GLY A 165 -49.27 -10.58 -24.90
C GLY A 165 -50.48 -11.13 -24.14
N ARG A 166 -50.99 -10.26 -23.25
CA ARG A 166 -52.33 -10.26 -22.70
C ARG A 166 -52.91 -8.87 -22.94
#